data_AF-A0A143G5X2-F1
#
_entry.id   AF-A0A143G5X2-F1
#
_cell.length_a   1.000
_cell.length_b   1.000
_cell.length_c   1.000
_cell.angle_alpha   90.00
_cell.angle_beta   90.00
_cell.angle_gamma   90.00
#
_symmetry.space_group_name_H-M   'P 1'
#
loop_
_entity.id
_entity.type
_entity.pdbx_description
1 polymer ?
#
loop_
_entity_poly.entity_id
_entity_poly.type
_entity_poly.pdbx_seq_one_letter_code
_entity_poly.pdbx_strand_id
1 'polypeptide(L)'
;MQERNQSNKTTHITIESRDKKANQKLENAFNLIKKGENWNQTQFQFEIEFISKKSNSTGLQIADLVAEPIKYRFMRPEKNHQNFKSLESKFYCKGGRHSVGKNFLGYGLKVFPT
;
A
#
# COMPACT_ATOMS: atom_id res chain seq x y z
N MET A 1 -3.82 -10.02 5.71
CA MET A 1 -3.25 -11.39 5.60
C MET A 1 -4.10 -12.41 6.32
N GLN A 2 -4.53 -12.12 7.56
CA GLN A 2 -5.46 -12.97 8.31
C GLN A 2 -6.74 -13.30 7.55
N GLU A 3 -7.40 -12.30 6.96
CA GLU A 3 -8.64 -12.52 6.19
C GLU A 3 -8.49 -13.40 4.93
N ARG A 4 -7.26 -13.69 4.50
CA ARG A 4 -6.95 -14.57 3.36
C ARG A 4 -6.16 -15.81 3.79
N ASN A 5 -6.07 -16.08 5.10
CA ASN A 5 -5.30 -17.18 5.67
C ASN A 5 -3.84 -17.20 5.18
N GLN A 6 -3.22 -16.02 5.05
CA GLN A 6 -1.81 -15.87 4.64
C GLN A 6 -0.93 -15.37 5.79
N SER A 7 -1.39 -15.43 7.04
CA SER A 7 -0.66 -14.87 8.19
C SER A 7 0.65 -15.59 8.51
N ASN A 8 0.82 -16.81 8.01
CA ASN A 8 2.01 -17.65 8.19
C ASN A 8 2.98 -17.59 7.00
N LYS A 9 2.73 -16.70 6.03
CA LYS A 9 3.59 -16.55 4.85
C LYS A 9 4.31 -15.22 4.91
N THR A 10 5.58 -15.26 4.55
CA THR A 10 6.38 -14.05 4.33
C THR A 10 5.87 -13.31 3.10
N THR A 11 5.57 -12.02 3.26
CA THR A 11 5.25 -11.13 2.14
C THR A 11 6.50 -10.42 1.65
N HIS A 12 6.85 -10.62 0.40
CA HIS A 12 7.97 -9.92 -0.22
C HIS A 12 7.49 -8.59 -0.80
N ILE A 13 8.19 -7.51 -0.44
CA ILE A 13 7.91 -6.15 -0.88
C ILE A 13 9.09 -5.69 -1.72
N THR A 14 8.86 -5.56 -3.02
CA THR A 14 9.88 -5.06 -3.95
C THR A 14 9.80 -3.55 -4.08
N ILE A 15 10.94 -2.87 -3.97
CA ILE A 15 11.03 -1.41 -3.98
C ILE A 15 12.01 -0.98 -5.07
N GLU A 16 11.64 0.00 -5.90
CA GLU A 16 12.59 0.60 -6.84
C GLU A 16 13.71 1.33 -6.09
N SER A 17 14.96 0.93 -6.34
CA SER A 17 16.16 1.51 -5.76
C SER A 17 16.35 2.96 -6.21
N ARG A 18 16.79 3.79 -5.25
CA ARG A 18 17.27 5.16 -5.49
C ARG A 18 18.78 5.16 -5.26
N ASP A 19 19.29 6.07 -4.43
CA ASP A 19 20.68 6.06 -3.95
C ASP A 19 20.84 5.22 -2.67
N LYS A 20 22.08 4.84 -2.36
CA LYS A 20 22.42 3.99 -1.20
C LYS A 20 21.93 4.58 0.13
N LYS A 21 21.99 5.90 0.31
CA LYS A 21 21.59 6.57 1.55
C LYS A 21 20.08 6.54 1.72
N ALA A 22 19.32 6.82 0.66
CA ALA A 22 17.87 6.73 0.66
C ALA A 22 17.39 5.29 0.92
N ASN A 23 17.99 4.31 0.24
CA ASN A 23 17.65 2.90 0.43
C ASN A 23 17.90 2.46 1.88
N GLN A 24 19.06 2.77 2.45
CA GLN A 24 19.39 2.40 3.84
C GLN A 24 18.43 3.02 4.85
N LYS A 25 18.08 4.30 4.66
CA LYS A 25 17.12 4.99 5.53
C LYS A 25 15.75 4.31 5.49
N LEU A 26 15.29 3.96 4.30
CA LEU A 26 14.01 3.28 4.13
C LEU A 26 14.05 1.86 4.70
N GLU A 27 15.13 1.12 4.47
CA GLU A 27 15.33 -0.21 5.02
C GLU A 27 15.25 -0.23 6.55
N ASN A 28 15.92 0.71 7.20
CA ASN A 28 15.88 0.85 8.65
C ASN A 28 14.44 1.09 9.14
N ALA A 29 13.67 1.97 8.49
CA ALA A 29 12.28 2.22 8.85
C ALA A 29 11.39 0.97 8.71
N PHE A 30 11.55 0.21 7.62
CA PHE A 30 10.82 -1.04 7.44
C PHE A 30 11.22 -2.09 8.49
N ASN A 31 12.49 -2.16 8.88
CA ASN A 31 12.96 -3.06 9.93
C ASN A 31 12.37 -2.74 11.31
N LEU A 32 12.21 -1.46 11.65
CA LEU A 32 11.52 -1.03 12.87
C LEU A 32 10.04 -1.45 12.84
N ILE A 33 9.34 -1.15 11.74
CA ILE A 33 7.94 -1.54 11.54
C ILE A 33 7.77 -3.07 11.64
N LYS A 34 8.68 -3.84 11.02
CA LYS A 34 8.69 -5.30 11.04
C LYS A 34 8.82 -5.85 12.47
N LYS A 35 9.64 -5.20 13.30
CA LYS A 35 9.89 -5.57 14.70
C LYS A 35 8.77 -5.18 15.66
N GLY A 36 7.79 -4.40 15.22
CA GLY A 36 6.64 -4.00 16.05
C GLY A 36 6.51 -2.50 16.29
N GLU A 37 7.37 -1.66 15.71
CA GLU A 37 7.19 -0.20 15.76
C GLU A 37 6.14 0.26 14.74
N ASN A 38 4.91 -0.18 14.96
CA ASN A 38 3.76 0.10 14.13
C ASN A 38 2.53 0.31 15.02
N TRP A 39 1.42 0.74 14.40
CA TRP A 39 0.23 1.20 15.10
C TRP A 39 -0.44 0.14 15.99
N ASN A 40 -0.20 -1.16 15.76
CA ASN A 40 -0.76 -2.23 16.56
C ASN A 40 0.27 -2.95 17.45
N GLN A 41 1.52 -2.47 17.48
CA GLN A 41 2.62 -3.03 18.27
C GLN A 41 2.86 -4.53 18.02
N THR A 42 2.69 -5.00 16.78
CA THR A 42 2.86 -6.43 16.43
C THR A 42 3.97 -6.66 15.42
N GLN A 43 4.62 -7.83 15.49
CA GLN A 43 5.60 -8.21 14.48
C GLN A 43 4.90 -8.55 13.16
N PHE A 44 5.46 -8.07 12.05
CA PHE A 44 4.98 -8.38 10.71
C PHE A 44 5.93 -9.32 9.97
N GLN A 45 5.36 -10.25 9.21
CA GLN A 45 6.12 -11.20 8.39
C GLN A 45 6.25 -10.67 6.95
N PHE A 46 7.09 -9.65 6.77
CA PHE A 46 7.48 -9.19 5.44
C PHE A 46 8.99 -9.06 5.30
N GLU A 47 9.47 -9.15 4.07
CA GLU A 47 10.83 -8.81 3.67
C GLU A 47 10.80 -7.76 2.57
N ILE A 48 11.80 -6.89 2.54
CA ILE A 48 11.95 -5.87 1.50
C ILE A 48 13.17 -6.18 0.63
N GLU A 49 13.07 -5.86 -0.65
CA GLU A 49 14.18 -5.97 -1.59
C GLU A 49 14.21 -4.74 -2.49
N PHE A 50 15.39 -4.15 -2.67
CA PHE A 50 15.61 -3.04 -3.59
C PHE A 50 16.05 -3.55 -4.96
N ILE A 51 15.30 -3.20 -6.00
CA ILE A 51 15.62 -3.55 -7.39
C ILE A 51 16.13 -2.35 -8.16
N SER A 52 17.03 -2.58 -9.12
CA SER A 52 17.52 -1.49 -9.98
C SER A 52 16.38 -0.88 -10.79
N LYS A 53 16.46 0.43 -11.09
CA LYS A 53 15.49 1.11 -11.97
C LYS A 53 15.45 0.56 -13.39
N LYS A 54 16.51 -0.13 -13.83
CA LYS A 54 16.54 -0.83 -15.12
C LYS A 54 15.67 -2.08 -15.12
N SER A 55 15.29 -2.58 -13.95
CA SER A 55 14.34 -3.67 -13.80
C SER A 55 12.96 -3.15 -14.20
N ASN A 56 12.45 -3.60 -15.35
CA ASN A 56 11.13 -3.25 -15.85
C ASN A 56 10.04 -3.97 -15.03
N SER A 57 9.79 -3.49 -13.80
CA SER A 57 8.85 -4.10 -12.88
C SER A 57 7.41 -3.82 -13.29
N THR A 58 6.75 -4.81 -13.89
CA THR A 58 5.31 -4.74 -14.23
C THR A 58 4.45 -4.44 -12.99
N GLY A 59 4.86 -4.93 -11.81
CA GLY A 59 4.15 -4.66 -10.56
C GLY A 59 4.12 -3.17 -10.20
N LEU A 60 5.21 -2.44 -10.47
CA LEU A 60 5.26 -0.99 -10.24
C LEU A 60 4.34 -0.24 -11.21
N GLN A 61 4.30 -0.65 -12.47
CA GLN A 61 3.39 -0.06 -13.47
C GLN A 61 1.91 -0.26 -13.07
N ILE A 62 1.56 -1.42 -12.52
CA ILE A 62 0.21 -1.67 -11.98
C ILE A 62 -0.06 -0.73 -10.80
N ALA A 63 0.91 -0.51 -9.91
CA ALA A 63 0.76 0.40 -8.80
C ALA A 63 0.46 1.85 -9.28
N ASP A 64 1.15 2.30 -10.32
CA ASP A 64 0.92 3.61 -10.93
C ASP A 64 -0.50 3.73 -11.53
N LEU A 65 -0.95 2.69 -12.25
CA LEU A 65 -2.32 2.63 -12.80
C LEU A 65 -3.41 2.67 -11.73
N VAL A 66 -3.15 2.12 -10.54
CA VAL A 66 -4.07 2.17 -9.40
C VAL A 66 -4.04 3.54 -8.71
N ALA A 67 -2.87 4.20 -8.65
CA ALA A 67 -2.71 5.49 -7.98
C ALA A 67 -3.43 6.63 -8.73
N GLU A 68 -3.44 6.59 -10.06
CA GLU A 68 -3.99 7.68 -10.88
C GLU A 68 -5.48 7.96 -10.65
N PRO A 69 -6.40 6.96 -10.68
CA PRO A 69 -7.82 7.20 -10.39
C PRO A 69 -8.07 7.74 -8.97
N ILE A 70 -7.25 7.34 -7.99
CA ILE A 70 -7.33 7.83 -6.61
C ILE A 70 -6.99 9.32 -6.57
N LYS A 71 -5.89 9.71 -7.22
CA LYS A 71 -5.47 11.11 -7.36
C LYS A 71 -6.58 11.96 -8.00
N TYR A 72 -7.15 11.51 -9.12
CA TYR A 72 -8.17 12.28 -9.83
C TYR A 72 -9.45 12.46 -9.03
N ARG A 73 -9.89 11.41 -8.31
CA ARG A 73 -11.06 11.49 -7.42
C ARG A 73 -10.88 12.59 -6.37
N PHE A 74 -9.69 12.71 -5.80
CA PHE A 74 -9.39 13.72 -4.79
C PHE A 74 -9.24 15.13 -5.37
N MET A 75 -8.59 15.27 -6.52
CA MET A 75 -8.39 16.56 -7.18
C MET A 75 -9.67 17.15 -7.79
N ARG A 76 -10.67 16.32 -8.13
CA ARG A 76 -11.92 16.72 -8.80
C ARG A 76 -13.14 16.02 -8.20
N PRO A 77 -13.50 16.30 -6.94
CA PRO A 77 -14.54 15.57 -6.22
C PRO A 77 -15.94 15.69 -6.82
N GLU A 78 -16.19 16.71 -7.63
CA GLU A 78 -17.46 16.97 -8.32
C GLU A 78 -17.73 16.01 -9.48
N LYS A 79 -16.69 15.39 -10.04
CA LYS A 79 -16.82 14.49 -11.20
C LYS A 79 -17.10 13.05 -10.79
N ASN A 80 -17.83 12.33 -11.63
CA ASN A 80 -17.99 10.89 -11.52
C ASN A 80 -16.73 10.19 -12.06
N HIS A 81 -16.01 9.46 -11.21
CA HIS A 81 -14.76 8.77 -11.58
C HIS A 81 -15.00 7.27 -11.67
N GLN A 82 -15.37 6.77 -12.86
CA GLN A 82 -15.67 5.34 -13.06
C GLN A 82 -14.48 4.43 -12.72
N ASN A 83 -13.26 4.87 -13.05
CA ASN A 83 -12.04 4.13 -12.72
C ASN A 83 -11.76 4.11 -11.21
N PHE A 84 -12.21 5.10 -10.46
CA PHE A 84 -12.12 5.07 -9.00
C PHE A 84 -13.13 4.07 -8.42
N LYS A 85 -14.36 4.03 -8.96
CA LYS A 85 -15.40 3.07 -8.53
C LYS A 85 -14.93 1.62 -8.62
N SER A 86 -14.16 1.26 -9.64
CA SER A 86 -13.61 -0.10 -9.76
C SER A 86 -12.60 -0.45 -8.65
N LEU A 87 -11.98 0.55 -8.04
CA LEU A 87 -11.03 0.40 -6.94
C LEU A 87 -11.70 0.39 -5.55
N GLU A 88 -12.92 0.88 -5.39
CA GLU A 88 -13.58 1.02 -4.08
C GLU A 88 -13.60 -0.32 -3.32
N SER A 89 -13.97 -1.40 -4.00
CA SER A 89 -14.00 -2.76 -3.42
C SER A 89 -12.61 -3.36 -3.12
N LYS A 90 -11.54 -2.71 -3.57
CA LYS A 90 -10.14 -3.18 -3.40
C LYS A 90 -9.47 -2.56 -2.18
N PHE A 91 -10.00 -1.48 -1.63
CA PHE A 91 -9.44 -0.88 -0.41
C PHE A 91 -9.64 -1.77 0.81
N TYR A 92 -8.71 -1.62 1.76
CA TYR A 92 -8.92 -2.09 3.12
C TYR A 92 -10.02 -1.23 3.81
N CYS A 93 -11.02 -1.89 4.37
CA CYS A 93 -12.23 -1.25 4.88
C CYS A 93 -12.41 -1.51 6.37
N LYS A 94 -13.02 -0.57 7.10
CA LYS A 94 -13.46 -0.83 8.48
C LYS A 94 -14.47 -1.98 8.49
N GLY A 95 -14.20 -3.03 9.27
CA GLY A 95 -15.00 -4.27 9.27
C GLY A 95 -14.51 -5.32 8.26
N GLY A 96 -13.41 -5.06 7.56
CA GLY A 96 -12.71 -6.08 6.77
C GLY A 96 -13.40 -6.43 5.46
N ARG A 97 -13.17 -7.66 4.97
CA ARG A 97 -13.69 -8.14 3.66
C ARG A 97 -15.21 -8.07 3.51
N HIS A 98 -15.97 -8.12 4.59
CA HIS A 98 -17.43 -8.03 4.55
C HIS A 98 -17.94 -6.61 4.26
N SER A 99 -17.06 -5.61 4.37
CA SER A 99 -17.38 -4.18 4.20
C SER A 99 -16.68 -3.55 3.00
N VAL A 100 -16.20 -4.35 2.03
CA VAL A 100 -15.49 -3.85 0.85
C VAL A 100 -16.28 -2.75 0.13
N GLY A 101 -15.58 -1.69 -0.29
CA GLY A 101 -16.21 -0.53 -0.94
C GLY A 101 -16.88 0.46 0.02
N LYS A 102 -16.92 0.19 1.32
CA LYS A 102 -17.52 1.07 2.33
C LYS A 102 -16.51 1.39 3.44
N ASN A 103 -16.57 2.60 3.99
CA ASN A 103 -15.77 3.00 5.16
C ASN A 103 -14.26 2.72 5.02
N PHE A 104 -13.69 2.92 3.82
CA PHE A 104 -12.26 2.78 3.56
C PHE A 104 -11.45 4.03 3.92
N LEU A 105 -12.11 5.19 4.05
CA LEU A 105 -11.46 6.45 4.45
C LEU A 105 -10.90 6.33 5.87
N GLY A 106 -9.65 6.73 6.06
CA GLY A 106 -8.91 6.58 7.33
C GLY A 106 -8.37 5.17 7.58
N TYR A 107 -8.77 4.18 6.78
CA TYR A 107 -8.31 2.80 6.84
C TYR A 107 -7.42 2.47 5.64
N GLY A 108 -8.03 2.04 4.53
CA GLY A 108 -7.33 1.72 3.28
C GLY A 108 -7.01 2.92 2.39
N LEU A 109 -7.68 4.05 2.58
CA LEU A 109 -7.34 5.33 1.94
C LEU A 109 -7.11 6.40 3.02
N LYS A 110 -5.87 6.89 3.11
CA LYS A 110 -5.49 7.98 4.01
C LYS A 110 -4.97 9.15 3.20
N VAL A 111 -5.38 10.36 3.57
CA VAL A 111 -5.03 11.61 2.91
C VAL A 111 -4.28 12.49 3.90
N PHE A 112 -3.21 13.13 3.46
CA PHE A 112 -2.37 14.03 4.25
C PHE A 112 -2.02 15.30 3.44
N PRO A 113 -1.80 16.46 4.09
CA PRO A 113 -2.02 16.72 5.51
C PRO A 113 -3.51 16.69 5.85
N THR A 114 -3.83 16.37 7.11
CA THR A 114 -5.18 16.44 7.65
C THR A 114 -5.51 17.85 8.11
#